data_AF-A0A847MBQ4-F1
#
_entry.id   AF-A0A847MBQ4-F1
#
_cell.length_a   1.000
_cell.length_b   1.000
_cell.length_c   1.000
_cell.angle_alpha   90.00
_cell.angle_beta   90.00
_cell.angle_gamma   90.00
#
_symmetry.space_group_name_H-M   'P 1'
#
loop_
_entity.id
_entity.type
_entity.pdbx_description
1 polymer ?
#
loop_
_entity_poly.entity_id
_entity_poly.type
_entity_poly.pdbx_seq_one_letter_code
_entity_poly.pdbx_strand_id
1 'polypeptide(L)'
;MQSRYRMWIGLILLTIVLAFLVAFAPIRPVPREVGFDVQSTNRYSFPEPVAQDADGMEAKANEIRDTLTKAGVELDHVKFLDSSLLEVATVALTQESADQQANEVFQTLKADYPGLQKAEEEIAAETVEQPIFTVGTVFAVYPPKPQIRLGLDLQGGAHVLLRCVPETKIPFSTPEHQPMAITQALMDTPKEDRPTTTSDGKPITYPSFTHDQLQKLVYDYLIANGVDEQGLQVTVAGNNQLLIHTEAREQREVDVQLKLAQGFVERTFPTLEVSVGSVESVFVEPGTAETVKNIIDRRLYSMSDIREPIVQKQGDDKIIVELPGVKDPDRVLEILQSTAMLEFRLVPARYTPTSADQDDYGEWADSRTNQSVAWEQVMLESDLAFSGRDLMSNAEVSPDPAGQWVVNFELKAEKKREFLEFTRQNVGRLMAIVLDGQCQMAPNIRGPIPG
;
A
#
# COMPACT_ATOMS: atom_id res chain seq x y z
N MET A 1 29.26 20.46 -66.86
CA MET A 1 28.17 19.90 -66.01
C MET A 1 28.66 19.09 -64.79
N GLN A 2 29.96 18.87 -64.57
CA GLN A 2 30.46 18.01 -63.45
C GLN A 2 30.72 18.72 -62.10
N SER A 3 30.75 20.05 -62.04
CA SER A 3 31.08 20.78 -60.79
C SER A 3 29.93 20.86 -59.79
N ARG A 4 28.67 20.88 -60.26
CA ARG A 4 27.50 21.00 -59.37
C ARG A 4 27.18 19.72 -58.59
N TYR A 5 27.51 18.55 -59.13
CA TYR A 5 27.22 17.26 -58.49
C TYR A 5 28.10 17.02 -57.24
N ARG A 6 29.36 17.51 -57.26
CA ARG A 6 30.27 17.41 -56.12
C ARG A 6 29.83 18.24 -54.91
N MET A 7 29.15 19.36 -55.14
CA MET A 7 28.67 20.25 -54.07
C MET A 7 27.44 19.67 -53.36
N TRP A 8 26.53 19.03 -54.10
CA TRP A 8 25.35 18.36 -53.52
C TRP A 8 25.70 17.10 -52.74
N ILE A 9 26.68 16.32 -53.19
CA ILE A 9 27.17 15.15 -52.44
C ILE A 9 27.71 15.58 -51.07
N GLY A 10 28.47 16.69 -51.01
CA GLY A 10 28.96 17.24 -49.75
C GLY A 10 27.83 17.67 -48.81
N LEU A 11 26.78 18.31 -49.35
CA LEU A 11 25.62 18.74 -48.56
C LEU A 11 24.84 17.54 -47.99
N ILE A 12 24.63 16.50 -48.81
CA ILE A 12 23.92 15.28 -48.40
C ILE A 12 24.71 14.53 -47.31
N LEU A 13 26.01 14.37 -47.50
CA LEU A 13 26.89 13.77 -46.48
C LEU A 13 26.86 14.55 -45.18
N LEU A 14 26.90 15.88 -45.23
CA LEU A 14 26.81 16.73 -44.04
C LEU A 14 25.46 16.53 -43.32
N THR A 15 24.34 16.48 -44.05
CA THR A 15 23.03 16.24 -43.44
C THR A 15 22.89 14.86 -42.83
N ILE A 16 23.47 13.82 -43.43
CA ILE A 16 23.46 12.46 -42.88
C ILE A 16 24.31 12.41 -41.60
N VAL A 17 25.49 13.02 -41.62
CA VAL A 17 26.36 13.11 -40.43
C VAL A 17 25.69 13.91 -39.32
N LEU A 18 25.03 15.03 -39.64
CA LEU A 18 24.31 15.83 -38.65
C LEU A 18 23.11 15.07 -38.08
N ALA A 19 22.32 14.40 -38.92
CA ALA A 19 21.22 13.55 -38.48
C ALA A 19 21.72 12.38 -37.61
N PHE A 20 22.87 11.79 -37.95
CA PHE A 20 23.51 10.74 -37.16
C PHE A 20 24.00 11.26 -35.79
N LEU A 21 24.64 12.44 -35.76
CA LEU A 21 25.07 13.08 -34.52
C LEU A 21 23.90 13.46 -33.62
N VAL A 22 22.77 13.91 -34.19
CA VAL A 22 21.55 14.23 -33.45
C VAL A 22 20.84 12.97 -32.95
N ALA A 23 20.74 11.93 -33.78
CA ALA A 23 20.02 10.70 -33.43
C ALA A 23 20.78 9.81 -32.43
N PHE A 24 22.11 9.75 -32.51
CA PHE A 24 22.92 8.82 -31.72
C PHE A 24 23.81 9.50 -30.66
N ALA A 25 23.91 10.83 -30.68
CA ALA A 25 24.72 11.65 -29.75
C ALA A 25 26.05 10.98 -29.31
N PRO A 26 26.92 10.56 -30.26
CA PRO A 26 28.07 9.70 -29.95
C PRO A 26 29.23 10.46 -29.30
N ILE A 27 29.25 11.79 -29.37
CA ILE A 27 30.28 12.66 -28.80
C ILE A 27 29.74 13.25 -27.50
N ARG A 28 30.35 12.90 -26.37
CA ARG A 28 29.97 13.41 -25.04
C ARG A 28 31.18 13.99 -24.32
N PRO A 29 31.00 14.99 -23.43
CA PRO A 29 32.11 15.51 -22.64
C PRO A 29 32.69 14.41 -21.74
N VAL A 30 34.01 14.37 -21.62
CA VAL A 30 34.69 13.51 -20.64
C VAL A 30 34.36 14.07 -19.26
N PRO A 31 33.78 13.27 -18.33
CA PRO A 31 33.57 13.74 -16.97
C PRO A 31 34.92 14.16 -16.38
N ARG A 32 35.02 15.43 -15.97
CA ARG A 32 36.22 15.98 -15.31
C ARG A 32 36.08 15.81 -13.81
N GLU A 33 37.03 15.07 -13.22
CA GLU A 33 37.22 14.80 -11.78
C GLU A 33 36.18 13.81 -11.23
N VAL A 34 36.49 12.71 -10.54
CA VAL A 34 37.56 12.34 -9.59
C VAL A 34 37.89 10.84 -9.79
N GLY A 35 39.07 10.38 -9.38
CA GLY A 35 39.49 8.97 -9.47
C GLY A 35 38.39 8.00 -9.02
N PHE A 36 38.15 6.97 -9.84
CA PHE A 36 37.06 6.02 -9.63
C PHE A 36 37.48 4.99 -8.57
N ASP A 37 36.96 5.15 -7.37
CA ASP A 37 36.77 4.05 -6.44
C ASP A 37 35.53 3.27 -6.89
N VAL A 38 35.74 2.08 -7.45
CA VAL A 38 34.69 1.07 -7.65
C VAL A 38 34.34 0.53 -6.26
N GLN A 39 33.22 1.00 -5.72
CA GLN A 39 32.66 0.42 -4.50
C GLN A 39 32.05 -0.94 -4.84
N SER A 40 32.62 -2.01 -4.26
CA SER A 40 32.14 -3.38 -4.42
C SER A 40 31.44 -3.81 -3.14
N THR A 41 30.10 -3.80 -3.17
CA THR A 41 29.28 -4.26 -2.05
C THR A 41 28.98 -5.74 -2.22
N ASN A 42 29.51 -6.57 -1.32
CA ASN A 42 29.30 -8.01 -1.30
C ASN A 42 28.44 -8.47 -0.11
N ARG A 43 27.50 -9.39 -0.34
CA ARG A 43 26.66 -9.95 0.73
C ARG A 43 26.95 -11.42 1.05
N TYR A 44 26.92 -11.75 2.34
CA TYR A 44 27.22 -13.09 2.86
C TYR A 44 26.16 -13.54 3.86
N SER A 45 25.68 -14.77 3.69
CA SER A 45 24.66 -15.40 4.53
C SER A 45 25.29 -16.40 5.50
N PHE A 46 24.93 -16.29 6.77
CA PHE A 46 25.30 -17.20 7.85
C PHE A 46 24.19 -18.25 8.04
N PRO A 47 24.55 -19.52 8.28
CA PRO A 47 23.57 -20.59 8.44
C PRO A 47 22.79 -20.51 9.76
N GLU A 48 23.32 -19.81 10.75
CA GLU A 48 22.69 -19.56 12.04
C GLU A 48 22.78 -18.06 12.38
N PRO A 49 21.78 -17.50 13.11
CA PRO A 49 21.81 -16.12 13.53
C PRO A 49 23.05 -15.81 14.39
N VAL A 50 23.77 -14.75 14.04
CA VAL A 50 25.06 -14.40 14.66
C VAL A 50 24.89 -13.55 15.92
N ALA A 51 23.71 -12.92 16.11
CA ALA A 51 23.35 -12.16 17.32
C ALA A 51 21.81 -12.06 17.50
N GLN A 52 21.36 -11.78 18.72
CA GLN A 52 19.94 -11.70 19.10
C GLN A 52 19.38 -10.27 19.08
N ASP A 53 20.25 -9.26 19.10
CA ASP A 53 19.90 -7.84 19.16
C ASP A 53 20.84 -6.98 18.30
N ALA A 54 20.49 -5.70 18.12
CA ALA A 54 21.24 -4.76 17.29
C ALA A 54 22.67 -4.51 17.81
N ASP A 55 22.83 -4.41 19.12
CA ASP A 55 24.14 -4.18 19.76
C ASP A 55 25.09 -5.37 19.55
N GLY A 56 24.57 -6.60 19.62
CA GLY A 56 25.34 -7.81 19.32
C GLY A 56 25.75 -7.91 17.86
N MET A 57 24.90 -7.48 16.92
CA MET A 57 25.23 -7.41 15.49
C MET A 57 26.31 -6.38 15.21
N GLU A 58 26.25 -5.20 15.85
CA GLU A 58 27.26 -4.15 15.68
C GLU A 58 28.62 -4.59 16.25
N ALA A 59 28.63 -5.21 17.43
CA ALA A 59 29.85 -5.77 18.03
C ALA A 59 30.49 -6.82 17.09
N LYS A 60 29.67 -7.66 16.47
CA LYS A 60 30.13 -8.70 15.54
C LYS A 60 30.61 -8.12 14.21
N ALA A 61 29.95 -7.08 13.69
CA ALA A 61 30.40 -6.36 12.50
C ALA A 61 31.77 -5.71 12.73
N ASN A 62 32.02 -5.16 13.92
CA ASN A 62 33.31 -4.59 14.29
C ASN A 62 34.42 -5.66 14.36
N GLU A 63 34.14 -6.83 14.94
CA GLU A 63 35.07 -7.97 14.95
C GLU A 63 35.45 -8.40 13.51
N ILE A 64 34.45 -8.53 12.64
CA ILE A 64 34.66 -8.90 11.23
C ILE A 64 35.47 -7.82 10.49
N ARG A 65 35.17 -6.55 10.73
CA ARG A 65 35.92 -5.43 10.15
C ARG A 65 37.39 -5.48 10.55
N ASP A 66 37.69 -5.77 11.81
CA ASP A 66 39.06 -5.90 12.32
C ASP A 66 39.81 -7.07 11.66
N THR A 67 39.14 -8.21 11.47
CA THR A 67 39.72 -9.38 10.80
C THR A 67 40.06 -9.08 9.34
N LEU A 68 39.13 -8.47 8.59
CA LEU A 68 39.33 -8.12 7.19
C LEU A 68 40.38 -7.02 7.00
N THR A 69 40.43 -6.04 7.90
CA THR A 69 41.47 -5.00 7.87
C THR A 69 42.85 -5.60 8.15
N LYS A 70 42.97 -6.57 9.08
CA LYS A 70 44.23 -7.29 9.34
C LYS A 70 44.67 -8.16 8.16
N ALA A 71 43.73 -8.64 7.35
CA ALA A 71 44.01 -9.35 6.10
C ALA A 71 44.46 -8.41 4.97
N GLY A 72 44.42 -7.09 5.16
CA GLY A 72 44.88 -6.10 4.18
C GLY A 72 43.79 -5.64 3.20
N VAL A 73 42.51 -5.92 3.49
CA VAL A 73 41.39 -5.47 2.68
C VAL A 73 41.02 -4.02 3.03
N GLU A 74 40.91 -3.15 2.02
CA GLU A 74 40.40 -1.79 2.19
C GLU A 74 38.86 -1.80 2.16
N LEU A 75 38.26 -1.44 3.29
CA LEU A 75 36.83 -1.52 3.54
C LEU A 75 36.21 -0.12 3.53
N ASP A 76 35.07 0.04 2.84
CA ASP A 76 34.19 1.19 2.99
C ASP A 76 33.32 1.01 4.24
N HIS A 77 32.57 -0.10 4.29
CA HIS A 77 31.79 -0.46 5.47
C HIS A 77 31.56 -1.96 5.60
N VAL A 78 31.24 -2.38 6.83
CA VAL A 78 30.82 -3.74 7.19
C VAL A 78 29.63 -3.61 8.12
N LYS A 79 28.48 -4.18 7.77
CA LYS A 79 27.28 -4.13 8.62
C LYS A 79 26.43 -5.38 8.41
N PHE A 80 25.65 -5.75 9.42
CA PHE A 80 24.59 -6.73 9.25
C PHE A 80 23.31 -6.04 8.78
N LEU A 81 22.64 -6.63 7.79
CA LEU A 81 21.32 -6.22 7.32
C LEU A 81 20.22 -6.88 8.15
N ASP A 82 20.47 -8.12 8.59
CA ASP A 82 19.67 -8.87 9.56
C ASP A 82 20.58 -9.79 10.39
N SER A 83 20.02 -10.58 11.30
CA SER A 83 20.77 -11.45 12.21
C SER A 83 21.63 -12.52 11.54
N SER A 84 21.48 -12.75 10.23
CA SER A 84 22.16 -13.76 9.43
C SER A 84 22.76 -13.24 8.12
N LEU A 85 22.51 -11.99 7.73
CA LEU A 85 22.96 -11.41 6.46
C LEU A 85 23.94 -10.27 6.70
N LEU A 86 25.17 -10.45 6.23
CA LEU A 86 26.27 -9.49 6.31
C LEU A 86 26.49 -8.80 4.98
N GLU A 87 26.65 -7.48 5.00
CA GLU A 87 27.06 -6.64 3.87
C GLU A 87 28.47 -6.10 4.12
N VAL A 88 29.37 -6.32 3.16
CA VAL A 88 30.76 -5.84 3.16
C VAL A 88 31.00 -5.04 1.90
N ALA A 89 31.26 -3.75 2.03
CA ALA A 89 31.67 -2.91 0.91
C ALA A 89 33.18 -2.69 0.94
N THR A 90 33.85 -2.96 -0.19
CA THR A 90 35.28 -2.68 -0.40
C THR A 90 35.47 -1.57 -1.41
N VAL A 91 36.64 -0.94 -1.34
CA VAL A 91 37.04 0.13 -2.27
C VAL A 91 38.13 -0.41 -3.20
N ALA A 92 37.89 -0.36 -4.51
CA ALA A 92 38.81 -0.90 -5.51
C ALA A 92 38.98 0.05 -6.70
N LEU A 93 40.18 0.14 -7.28
CA LEU A 93 40.44 1.06 -8.40
C LEU A 93 39.91 0.54 -9.75
N THR A 94 39.66 -0.77 -9.86
CA THR A 94 39.15 -1.44 -11.07
C THR A 94 38.18 -2.58 -10.73
N GLN A 95 37.29 -2.94 -11.67
CA GLN A 95 36.39 -4.09 -11.50
C GLN A 95 37.14 -5.41 -11.28
N GLU A 96 38.26 -5.62 -11.97
CA GLU A 96 39.09 -6.82 -11.78
C GLU A 96 39.70 -6.88 -10.37
N SER A 97 40.12 -5.72 -9.82
CA SER A 97 40.57 -5.64 -8.43
C SER A 97 39.43 -5.81 -7.42
N ALA A 98 38.22 -5.32 -7.73
CA ALA A 98 37.03 -5.53 -6.92
C ALA A 98 36.66 -7.02 -6.83
N ASP A 99 36.67 -7.73 -7.96
CA ASP A 99 36.36 -9.17 -8.01
C ASP A 99 37.41 -9.99 -7.24
N GLN A 100 38.69 -9.61 -7.33
CA GLN A 100 39.78 -10.22 -6.56
C GLN A 100 39.60 -9.98 -5.05
N GLN A 101 39.32 -8.74 -4.63
CA GLN A 101 39.06 -8.39 -3.24
C GLN A 101 37.81 -9.10 -2.69
N ALA A 102 36.73 -9.17 -3.47
CA ALA A 102 35.50 -9.87 -3.08
C ALA A 102 35.75 -11.37 -2.80
N ASN A 103 36.59 -12.01 -3.62
CA ASN A 103 36.99 -13.38 -3.40
C ASN A 103 37.91 -13.51 -2.17
N GLU A 104 38.83 -12.57 -1.95
CA GLU A 104 39.71 -12.55 -0.77
C GLU A 104 38.92 -12.37 0.54
N VAL A 105 37.93 -11.46 0.55
CA VAL A 105 36.97 -11.29 1.66
C VAL A 105 36.25 -12.61 1.93
N PHE A 106 35.70 -13.25 0.89
CA PHE A 106 34.98 -14.50 1.06
C PHE A 106 35.85 -15.62 1.64
N GLN A 107 37.07 -15.81 1.12
CA GLN A 107 37.98 -16.84 1.63
C GLN A 107 38.41 -16.57 3.08
N THR A 108 38.66 -15.30 3.42
CA THR A 108 39.03 -14.89 4.78
C THR A 108 37.89 -15.18 5.75
N LEU A 109 36.65 -14.79 5.41
CA LEU A 109 35.50 -15.04 6.28
C LEU A 109 35.16 -16.53 6.37
N LYS A 110 35.33 -17.29 5.29
CA LYS A 110 35.05 -18.74 5.28
C LYS A 110 36.02 -19.53 6.17
N ALA A 111 37.22 -19.03 6.41
CA ALA A 111 38.17 -19.65 7.34
C ALA A 111 37.66 -19.64 8.79
N ASP A 112 37.05 -18.52 9.21
CA ASP A 112 36.51 -18.35 10.56
C ASP A 112 35.05 -18.85 10.66
N TYR A 113 34.30 -18.82 9.55
CA TYR A 113 32.89 -19.19 9.45
C TYR A 113 32.67 -20.24 8.36
N PRO A 114 32.90 -21.54 8.63
CA PRO A 114 32.91 -22.59 7.61
C PRO A 114 31.55 -22.82 6.92
N GLY A 115 30.44 -22.38 7.53
CA GLY A 115 29.09 -22.46 6.97
C GLY A 115 28.65 -21.23 6.16
N LEU A 116 29.50 -20.20 6.04
CA LEU A 116 29.19 -18.96 5.33
C LEU A 116 28.99 -19.20 3.82
N GLN A 117 27.92 -18.64 3.27
CA GLN A 117 27.62 -18.69 1.83
C GLN A 117 27.61 -17.27 1.26
N LYS A 118 28.07 -17.09 0.01
CA LYS A 118 27.85 -15.84 -0.70
C LYS A 118 26.36 -15.75 -1.00
N ALA A 119 25.69 -14.70 -0.55
CA ALA A 119 24.29 -14.48 -0.94
C ALA A 119 24.29 -14.16 -2.44
N GLU A 120 23.46 -14.85 -3.23
CA GLU A 120 23.39 -14.61 -4.67
C GLU A 120 23.12 -13.12 -4.94
N GLU A 121 24.01 -12.53 -5.72
CA GLU A 121 23.96 -11.12 -6.09
C GLU A 121 23.29 -10.96 -7.44
N GLU A 122 22.15 -10.28 -7.43
CA GLU A 122 21.71 -9.48 -8.56
C GLU A 122 22.45 -8.13 -8.51
N ILE A 123 23.77 -8.14 -8.77
CA ILE A 123 24.50 -6.90 -9.06
C ILE A 123 24.38 -6.63 -10.54
N ALA A 124 23.50 -5.70 -10.89
CA ALA A 124 23.67 -4.90 -12.09
C ALA A 124 24.99 -4.13 -11.93
N ALA A 125 26.09 -4.71 -12.40
CA ALA A 125 27.32 -3.96 -12.57
C ALA A 125 26.98 -2.86 -13.58
N GLU A 126 26.87 -1.61 -13.14
CA GLU A 126 26.83 -0.47 -14.06
C GLU A 126 28.10 -0.55 -14.90
N THR A 127 27.95 -1.07 -16.12
CA THR A 127 29.06 -1.17 -17.06
C THR A 127 29.39 0.25 -17.46
N VAL A 128 30.36 0.86 -16.78
CA VAL A 128 30.83 2.21 -17.12
C VAL A 128 31.28 2.18 -18.58
N GLU A 129 30.57 2.91 -19.43
CA GLU A 129 30.79 2.89 -20.88
C GLU A 129 32.25 3.27 -21.17
N GLN A 130 33.01 2.36 -21.78
CA GLN A 130 34.36 2.70 -22.23
C GLN A 130 34.28 3.42 -23.59
N PRO A 131 34.97 4.56 -23.74
CA PRO A 131 34.97 5.27 -25.01
C PRO A 131 35.77 4.50 -26.06
N ILE A 132 35.29 4.49 -27.30
CA ILE A 132 36.01 3.93 -28.45
C ILE A 132 37.32 4.70 -28.65
N PHE A 133 37.28 6.02 -28.48
CA PHE A 133 38.46 6.88 -28.44
C PHE A 133 38.15 8.24 -27.79
N THR A 134 39.17 8.94 -27.31
CA THR A 134 39.08 10.28 -26.74
C THR A 134 39.63 11.34 -27.71
N VAL A 135 38.97 12.49 -27.75
CA VAL A 135 39.41 13.68 -28.50
C VAL A 135 39.85 14.72 -27.47
N GLY A 136 41.13 14.65 -27.10
CA GLY A 136 41.70 15.46 -26.01
C GLY A 136 41.15 15.09 -24.63
N THR A 137 41.18 16.04 -23.68
CA THR A 137 40.67 15.86 -22.31
C THR A 137 39.24 16.35 -22.12
N VAL A 138 38.55 16.69 -23.22
CA VAL A 138 37.25 17.37 -23.18
C VAL A 138 36.14 16.49 -23.75
N PHE A 139 36.41 15.69 -24.79
CA PHE A 139 35.38 14.90 -25.46
C PHE A 139 35.80 13.44 -25.66
N ALA A 140 34.83 12.53 -25.56
CA ALA A 140 34.99 11.12 -25.85
C ALA A 140 33.91 10.62 -26.81
N VAL A 141 34.28 9.64 -27.64
CA VAL A 141 33.38 9.00 -28.60
C VAL A 141 33.00 7.62 -28.07
N TYR A 142 31.71 7.41 -27.85
CA TYR A 142 31.16 6.17 -27.29
C TYR A 142 30.55 5.28 -28.39
N PRO A 143 30.49 3.95 -28.22
CA PRO A 143 29.82 3.08 -29.17
C PRO A 143 28.35 3.49 -29.33
N PRO A 144 27.82 3.56 -30.57
CA PRO A 144 26.44 3.97 -30.81
C PRO A 144 25.51 2.92 -30.20
N LYS A 145 24.82 3.26 -29.10
CA LYS A 145 23.73 2.46 -28.57
C LYS A 145 22.45 2.83 -29.31
N PRO A 146 21.73 1.86 -29.89
CA PRO A 146 20.41 2.15 -30.41
C PRO A 146 19.51 2.53 -29.23
N GLN A 147 18.81 3.67 -29.31
CA GLN A 147 17.73 4.00 -28.37
C GLN A 147 16.54 3.09 -28.67
N ILE A 148 16.66 1.81 -28.28
CA ILE A 148 15.52 0.89 -28.26
C ILE A 148 14.86 1.11 -26.91
N ARG A 149 13.55 1.36 -26.92
CA ARG A 149 12.73 1.24 -25.70
C ARG A 149 12.71 -0.25 -25.35
N LEU A 150 13.63 -0.66 -24.47
CA LEU A 150 13.68 -2.02 -24.01
C LEU A 150 12.52 -2.23 -23.04
N GLY A 151 11.77 -3.31 -23.22
CA GLY A 151 10.68 -3.67 -22.31
C GLY A 151 11.19 -4.15 -20.95
N LEU A 152 10.25 -4.56 -20.10
CA LEU A 152 10.44 -5.04 -18.72
C LEU A 152 11.66 -5.97 -18.52
N ASP A 153 11.97 -6.80 -19.52
CA ASP A 153 12.95 -7.90 -19.48
C ASP A 153 14.43 -7.45 -19.40
N LEU A 154 14.77 -6.19 -19.68
CA LEU A 154 16.17 -5.74 -19.76
C LEU A 154 16.52 -4.56 -18.84
N GLN A 155 15.54 -3.94 -18.20
CA GLN A 155 15.76 -2.86 -17.20
C GLN A 155 15.28 -3.25 -15.79
N GLY A 156 14.65 -4.42 -15.63
CA GLY A 156 13.85 -4.73 -14.45
C GLY A 156 12.60 -3.83 -14.37
N GLY A 157 11.69 -4.15 -13.45
CA GLY A 157 10.46 -3.38 -13.23
C GLY A 157 9.32 -4.22 -12.67
N ALA A 158 8.13 -3.63 -12.60
CA ALA A 158 6.92 -4.32 -12.11
C ALA A 158 5.86 -4.45 -13.21
N HIS A 159 5.20 -5.61 -13.27
CA HIS A 159 4.00 -5.84 -14.07
C HIS A 159 2.86 -6.22 -13.12
N VAL A 160 1.91 -5.31 -12.94
CA VAL A 160 0.80 -5.46 -12.00
C VAL A 160 -0.51 -5.59 -12.77
N LEU A 161 -1.23 -6.68 -12.53
CA LEU A 161 -2.60 -6.86 -13.02
C LEU A 161 -3.57 -6.53 -11.90
N LEU A 162 -4.30 -5.42 -12.06
CA LEU A 162 -5.36 -4.99 -11.17
C LEU A 162 -6.72 -5.40 -11.73
N ARG A 163 -7.63 -5.79 -10.84
CA ARG A 163 -9.01 -6.12 -11.20
C ARG A 163 -9.95 -5.30 -10.34
N CYS A 164 -10.90 -4.62 -10.98
CA CYS A 164 -12.04 -4.00 -10.35
C CYS A 164 -12.99 -5.14 -9.93
N VAL A 165 -13.13 -5.35 -8.62
CA VAL A 165 -14.11 -6.27 -8.06
C VAL A 165 -15.31 -5.45 -7.56
N PRO A 166 -16.55 -5.92 -7.78
CA PRO A 166 -17.69 -5.30 -7.13
C PRO A 166 -17.63 -5.56 -5.62
N GLU A 167 -18.20 -4.66 -4.84
CA GLU A 167 -18.18 -4.73 -3.38
C GLU A 167 -19.62 -4.62 -2.87
N THR A 168 -20.02 -5.43 -1.90
CA THR A 168 -21.33 -5.33 -1.25
C THR A 168 -21.21 -5.64 0.23
N LYS A 169 -21.72 -4.73 1.06
CA LYS A 169 -21.72 -4.81 2.52
C LYS A 169 -23.16 -4.88 3.02
N ILE A 170 -23.46 -5.95 3.75
CA ILE A 170 -24.77 -6.23 4.33
C ILE A 170 -24.64 -6.26 5.86
N PRO A 171 -24.87 -5.12 6.53
CA PRO A 171 -24.77 -5.05 7.97
C PRO A 171 -26.06 -5.52 8.65
N PHE A 172 -25.91 -6.35 9.67
CA PHE A 172 -26.94 -6.75 10.61
C PHE A 172 -26.55 -6.28 12.01
N SER A 173 -27.53 -5.80 12.76
CA SER A 173 -27.33 -5.33 14.13
C SER A 173 -28.44 -5.81 15.05
N THR A 174 -28.10 -5.91 16.33
CA THR A 174 -29.01 -6.34 17.39
C THR A 174 -28.89 -5.43 18.59
N PRO A 175 -29.95 -5.28 19.41
CA PRO A 175 -29.86 -4.56 20.66
C PRO A 175 -28.82 -5.20 21.58
N GLU A 176 -28.08 -4.37 22.30
CA GLU A 176 -27.01 -4.82 23.20
C GLU A 176 -27.43 -5.92 24.19
N HIS A 177 -28.66 -5.82 24.74
CA HIS A 177 -29.20 -6.81 25.69
C HIS A 177 -29.53 -8.17 25.05
N GLN A 178 -29.35 -8.30 23.74
CA GLN A 178 -29.63 -9.47 22.93
C GLN A 178 -28.49 -9.68 21.91
N PRO A 179 -27.27 -10.06 22.36
CA PRO A 179 -26.15 -10.31 21.46
C PRO A 179 -26.38 -11.52 20.54
N MET A 180 -25.90 -11.42 19.30
CA MET A 180 -25.94 -12.51 18.31
C MET A 180 -24.90 -13.59 18.62
N ALA A 181 -23.73 -13.16 19.06
CA ALA A 181 -22.63 -14.03 19.44
C ALA A 181 -21.77 -13.36 20.52
N ILE A 182 -20.97 -14.16 21.22
CA ILE A 182 -20.03 -13.69 22.24
C ILE A 182 -18.64 -14.22 21.99
N THR A 183 -17.63 -13.61 22.61
CA THR A 183 -16.25 -14.14 22.55
C THR A 183 -16.16 -15.51 23.19
N GLN A 184 -15.20 -16.32 22.76
CA GLN A 184 -14.91 -17.62 23.38
C GLN A 184 -14.62 -17.46 24.89
N ALA A 185 -13.85 -16.45 25.28
CA ALA A 185 -13.55 -16.15 26.67
C ALA A 185 -14.82 -15.89 27.53
N LEU A 186 -15.79 -15.14 27.00
CA LEU A 186 -17.05 -14.90 27.70
C LEU A 186 -17.94 -16.15 27.74
N MET A 187 -17.89 -16.99 26.70
CA MET A 187 -18.57 -18.27 26.68
C MET A 187 -18.00 -19.25 27.72
N ASP A 188 -16.69 -19.22 27.96
CA ASP A 188 -16.01 -20.06 28.95
C ASP A 188 -16.19 -19.56 30.38
N THR A 189 -16.58 -18.28 30.55
CA THR A 189 -16.86 -17.70 31.87
C THR A 189 -18.09 -18.38 32.52
N PRO A 190 -18.03 -18.78 33.81
CA PRO A 190 -19.17 -19.36 34.52
C PRO A 190 -20.40 -18.44 34.44
N LYS A 191 -21.59 -19.02 34.29
CA LYS A 191 -22.83 -18.24 34.09
C LYS A 191 -23.11 -17.22 35.22
N GLU A 192 -22.65 -17.53 36.43
CA GLU A 192 -22.81 -16.70 37.63
C GLU A 192 -21.93 -15.44 37.59
N ASP A 193 -20.80 -15.51 36.89
CA ASP A 193 -19.81 -14.41 36.78
C ASP A 193 -20.06 -13.53 35.54
N ARG A 194 -21.01 -13.90 34.68
CA ARG A 194 -21.34 -13.12 33.49
C ARG A 194 -22.14 -11.87 33.87
N PRO A 195 -21.92 -10.73 33.19
CA PRO A 195 -22.80 -9.57 33.31
C PRO A 195 -24.26 -9.95 33.09
N THR A 196 -25.14 -9.62 34.03
CA THR A 196 -26.56 -9.98 33.93
C THR A 196 -27.41 -8.89 33.31
N THR A 197 -26.90 -7.65 33.29
CA THR A 197 -27.57 -6.48 32.75
C THR A 197 -26.65 -5.69 31.84
N THR A 198 -27.21 -5.05 30.83
CA THR A 198 -26.50 -4.04 30.05
C THR A 198 -26.23 -2.79 30.87
N SER A 199 -25.44 -1.88 30.30
CA SER A 199 -25.27 -0.50 30.80
C SER A 199 -26.57 0.20 31.19
N ASP A 200 -27.63 -0.05 30.41
CA ASP A 200 -28.92 0.62 30.51
C ASP A 200 -29.86 -0.14 31.47
N GLY A 201 -29.32 -1.12 32.21
CA GLY A 201 -30.03 -1.92 33.20
C GLY A 201 -30.96 -2.99 32.61
N LYS A 202 -30.92 -3.25 31.29
CA LYS A 202 -31.74 -4.29 30.66
C LYS A 202 -31.12 -5.68 30.88
N PRO A 203 -31.90 -6.71 31.22
CA PRO A 203 -31.39 -8.08 31.34
C PRO A 203 -30.78 -8.59 30.03
N ILE A 204 -29.57 -9.15 30.10
CA ILE A 204 -28.87 -9.71 28.94
C ILE A 204 -29.34 -11.13 28.68
N THR A 205 -29.75 -11.42 27.45
CA THR A 205 -30.04 -12.78 26.98
C THR A 205 -28.87 -13.28 26.15
N TYR A 206 -28.04 -14.15 26.73
CA TYR A 206 -26.84 -14.65 26.07
C TYR A 206 -27.15 -15.64 24.93
N PRO A 207 -26.47 -15.53 23.77
CA PRO A 207 -26.59 -16.46 22.66
C PRO A 207 -25.87 -17.78 22.96
N SER A 208 -26.16 -18.76 22.12
CA SER A 208 -25.51 -20.08 22.14
C SER A 208 -24.28 -20.15 21.23
N PHE A 209 -23.92 -19.07 20.55
CA PHE A 209 -22.85 -19.04 19.54
C PHE A 209 -21.69 -18.17 20.00
N THR A 210 -20.48 -18.64 19.70
CA THR A 210 -19.30 -17.77 19.72
C THR A 210 -19.15 -17.01 18.41
N HIS A 211 -18.32 -15.96 18.39
CA HIS A 211 -18.04 -15.18 17.18
C HIS A 211 -17.64 -16.09 16.01
N ASP A 212 -16.64 -16.97 16.21
CA ASP A 212 -16.15 -17.90 15.20
C ASP A 212 -17.22 -18.89 14.72
N GLN A 213 -18.05 -19.38 15.65
CA GLN A 213 -19.13 -20.31 15.33
C GLN A 213 -20.19 -19.65 14.46
N LEU A 214 -20.61 -18.43 14.81
CA LEU A 214 -21.60 -17.69 14.04
C LEU A 214 -21.05 -17.31 12.67
N GLN A 215 -19.82 -16.79 12.61
CA GLN A 215 -19.14 -16.45 11.37
C GLN A 215 -19.09 -17.64 10.42
N LYS A 216 -18.63 -18.79 10.91
CA LYS A 216 -18.55 -20.02 10.12
C LYS A 216 -19.93 -20.50 9.67
N LEU A 217 -20.92 -20.46 10.55
CA LEU A 217 -22.27 -20.93 10.23
C LEU A 217 -22.93 -20.08 9.14
N VAL A 218 -22.78 -18.75 9.20
CA VAL A 218 -23.28 -17.83 8.17
C VAL A 218 -22.53 -18.07 6.86
N TYR A 219 -21.20 -18.16 6.91
CA TYR A 219 -20.35 -18.40 5.74
C TYR A 219 -20.74 -19.70 5.02
N ASP A 220 -20.78 -20.82 5.74
CA ASP A 220 -21.15 -22.13 5.23
C ASP A 220 -22.58 -22.12 4.64
N TYR A 221 -23.52 -21.43 5.28
CA TYR A 221 -24.88 -21.30 4.79
C TYR A 221 -24.95 -20.53 3.47
N LEU A 222 -24.27 -19.39 3.36
CA LEU A 222 -24.31 -18.56 2.15
C LEU A 222 -23.71 -19.30 0.95
N ILE A 223 -22.58 -19.98 1.13
CA ILE A 223 -21.96 -20.81 0.08
C ILE A 223 -22.89 -21.95 -0.33
N ALA A 224 -23.47 -22.67 0.64
CA ALA A 224 -24.39 -23.76 0.36
C ALA A 224 -25.65 -23.31 -0.42
N ASN A 225 -25.98 -22.02 -0.38
CA ASN A 225 -27.11 -21.44 -1.10
C ASN A 225 -26.70 -20.63 -2.34
N GLY A 226 -25.45 -20.78 -2.80
CA GLY A 226 -25.00 -20.28 -4.10
C GLY A 226 -24.43 -18.86 -4.08
N VAL A 227 -24.08 -18.31 -2.91
CA VAL A 227 -23.20 -17.14 -2.84
C VAL A 227 -21.79 -17.56 -3.22
N ASP A 228 -21.13 -16.79 -4.08
CA ASP A 228 -19.76 -17.06 -4.51
C ASP A 228 -18.83 -17.04 -3.29
N GLU A 229 -17.95 -18.03 -3.21
CA GLU A 229 -16.91 -18.08 -2.18
C GLU A 229 -15.88 -16.98 -2.39
N GLN A 230 -15.66 -16.58 -3.66
CA GLN A 230 -14.75 -15.50 -3.99
C GLN A 230 -15.27 -14.16 -3.44
N GLY A 231 -14.51 -13.58 -2.52
CA GLY A 231 -14.82 -12.30 -1.89
C GLY A 231 -15.90 -12.34 -0.81
N LEU A 232 -16.46 -13.52 -0.50
CA LEU A 232 -17.33 -13.68 0.66
C LEU A 232 -16.50 -13.57 1.94
N GLN A 233 -16.80 -12.58 2.77
CA GLN A 233 -16.26 -12.48 4.11
C GLN A 233 -17.39 -12.22 5.07
N VAL A 234 -17.37 -12.89 6.21
CA VAL A 234 -18.33 -12.68 7.29
C VAL A 234 -17.53 -12.24 8.50
N THR A 235 -17.90 -11.12 9.08
CA THR A 235 -17.23 -10.55 10.25
C THR A 235 -18.26 -10.32 11.33
N VAL A 236 -17.98 -10.80 12.55
CA VAL A 236 -18.76 -10.47 13.74
C VAL A 236 -18.01 -9.38 14.49
N ALA A 237 -18.51 -8.14 14.44
CA ALA A 237 -17.91 -6.99 15.10
C ALA A 237 -18.60 -6.76 16.45
N GLY A 238 -17.82 -6.84 17.53
CA GLY A 238 -18.38 -6.89 18.88
C GLY A 238 -19.35 -8.07 19.05
N ASN A 239 -20.34 -7.94 19.94
CA ASN A 239 -21.30 -9.03 20.22
C ASN A 239 -22.63 -8.90 19.46
N ASN A 240 -22.84 -7.75 18.82
CA ASN A 240 -24.15 -7.31 18.36
C ASN A 240 -24.20 -6.95 16.88
N GLN A 241 -23.07 -7.00 16.17
CA GLN A 241 -23.01 -6.67 14.75
C GLN A 241 -22.45 -7.85 13.95
N LEU A 242 -23.03 -8.04 12.78
CA LEU A 242 -22.61 -9.02 11.80
C LEU A 242 -22.53 -8.28 10.45
N LEU A 243 -21.33 -8.20 9.89
CA LEU A 243 -21.09 -7.66 8.56
C LEU A 243 -20.85 -8.81 7.60
N ILE A 244 -21.63 -8.83 6.52
CA ILE A 244 -21.42 -9.77 5.42
C ILE A 244 -20.94 -8.97 4.21
N HIS A 245 -19.77 -9.33 3.72
CA HIS A 245 -19.13 -8.75 2.55
C HIS A 245 -19.18 -9.74 1.39
N THR A 246 -19.60 -9.30 0.20
CA THR A 246 -19.76 -10.13 -1.00
C THR A 246 -19.41 -9.36 -2.28
N GLU A 247 -19.15 -10.09 -3.38
CA GLU A 247 -18.87 -9.53 -4.72
C GLU A 247 -20.09 -9.61 -5.66
N ALA A 248 -21.22 -9.01 -5.27
CA ALA A 248 -22.44 -9.01 -6.09
C ALA A 248 -22.26 -8.13 -7.35
N ARG A 249 -22.55 -8.68 -8.53
CA ARG A 249 -22.30 -7.99 -9.81
C ARG A 249 -23.40 -7.02 -10.21
N GLU A 250 -24.60 -7.25 -9.71
CA GLU A 250 -25.79 -6.45 -10.02
C GLU A 250 -26.72 -6.38 -8.82
N GLN A 251 -27.62 -5.40 -8.82
CA GLN A 251 -28.57 -5.19 -7.72
C GLN A 251 -29.45 -6.42 -7.45
N ARG A 252 -29.78 -7.20 -8.47
CA ARG A 252 -30.56 -8.42 -8.30
C ARG A 252 -29.83 -9.48 -7.46
N GLU A 253 -28.52 -9.62 -7.63
CA GLU A 253 -27.71 -10.52 -6.82
C GLU A 253 -27.64 -10.03 -5.37
N VAL A 254 -27.48 -8.72 -5.16
CA VAL A 254 -27.55 -8.09 -3.83
C VAL A 254 -28.88 -8.43 -3.14
N ASP A 255 -30.00 -8.25 -3.84
CA ASP A 255 -31.32 -8.53 -3.28
C ASP A 255 -31.51 -10.01 -2.91
N VAL A 256 -30.92 -10.93 -3.68
CA VAL A 256 -30.94 -12.37 -3.40
C VAL A 256 -30.09 -12.68 -2.17
N GLN A 257 -28.85 -12.19 -2.13
CA GLN A 257 -27.92 -12.39 -1.03
C GLN A 257 -28.45 -11.81 0.28
N LEU A 258 -29.02 -10.60 0.23
CA LEU A 258 -29.68 -9.96 1.38
C LEU A 258 -30.83 -10.82 1.90
N LYS A 259 -31.70 -11.33 1.04
CA LYS A 259 -32.81 -12.21 1.45
C LYS A 259 -32.33 -13.53 2.05
N LEU A 260 -31.26 -14.11 1.49
CA LEU A 260 -30.65 -15.32 2.03
C LEU A 260 -30.09 -15.07 3.43
N ALA A 261 -29.33 -13.99 3.60
CA ALA A 261 -28.75 -13.60 4.88
C ALA A 261 -29.83 -13.26 5.92
N GLN A 262 -30.83 -12.44 5.56
CA GLN A 262 -31.98 -12.14 6.42
C GLN A 262 -32.71 -13.42 6.82
N GLY A 263 -33.06 -14.27 5.85
CA GLY A 263 -33.77 -15.52 6.12
C GLY A 263 -32.98 -16.49 6.99
N PHE A 264 -31.65 -16.51 6.86
CA PHE A 264 -30.79 -17.27 7.77
C PHE A 264 -30.85 -16.72 9.20
N VAL A 265 -30.67 -15.41 9.34
CA VAL A 265 -30.62 -14.75 10.64
C VAL A 265 -31.96 -14.87 11.37
N GLU A 266 -33.08 -14.64 10.69
CA GLU A 266 -34.44 -14.81 11.25
C GLU A 266 -34.72 -16.25 11.70
N ARG A 267 -34.24 -17.25 10.94
CA ARG A 267 -34.44 -18.67 11.28
C ARG A 267 -33.55 -19.13 12.42
N THR A 268 -32.33 -18.61 12.48
CA THR A 268 -31.35 -18.95 13.52
C THR A 268 -31.69 -18.24 14.84
N PHE A 269 -32.25 -17.03 14.76
CA PHE A 269 -32.52 -16.15 15.88
C PHE A 269 -33.98 -15.66 15.91
N PRO A 270 -34.98 -16.56 16.09
CA PRO A 270 -36.39 -16.20 15.96
C PRO A 270 -36.91 -15.24 17.04
N THR A 271 -36.21 -15.14 18.16
CA THR A 271 -36.57 -14.27 19.30
C THR A 271 -35.75 -12.99 19.36
N LEU A 272 -34.78 -12.83 18.45
CA LEU A 272 -33.82 -11.73 18.49
C LEU A 272 -34.35 -10.59 17.63
N GLU A 273 -34.33 -9.37 18.18
CA GLU A 273 -34.66 -8.17 17.40
C GLU A 273 -33.47 -7.84 16.48
N VAL A 274 -33.50 -8.34 15.25
CA VAL A 274 -32.45 -8.06 14.26
C VAL A 274 -32.90 -6.94 13.34
N SER A 275 -32.07 -5.90 13.23
CA SER A 275 -32.20 -4.87 12.21
C SER A 275 -31.14 -5.05 11.13
N VAL A 276 -31.52 -4.79 9.88
CA VAL A 276 -30.57 -4.66 8.77
C VAL A 276 -30.26 -3.19 8.59
N GLY A 277 -28.97 -2.86 8.59
CA GLY A 277 -28.50 -1.50 8.33
C GLY A 277 -28.55 -1.15 6.84
N SER A 278 -27.98 0.00 6.48
CA SER A 278 -27.86 0.43 5.09
C SER A 278 -26.96 -0.54 4.32
N VAL A 279 -27.53 -1.21 3.32
CA VAL A 279 -26.74 -2.05 2.40
C VAL A 279 -25.97 -1.14 1.46
N GLU A 280 -24.65 -1.25 1.49
CA GLU A 280 -23.75 -0.49 0.61
C GLU A 280 -23.28 -1.42 -0.51
N SER A 281 -23.48 -1.04 -1.77
CA SER A 281 -23.00 -1.81 -2.92
C SER A 281 -22.33 -0.92 -3.96
N VAL A 282 -21.25 -1.43 -4.54
CA VAL A 282 -20.48 -0.80 -5.60
C VAL A 282 -20.32 -1.80 -6.73
N PHE A 283 -20.92 -1.49 -7.88
CA PHE A 283 -20.85 -2.32 -9.07
C PHE A 283 -19.77 -1.84 -10.03
N VAL A 284 -19.24 -2.77 -10.84
CA VAL A 284 -18.31 -2.42 -11.92
C VAL A 284 -19.14 -2.01 -13.14
N GLU A 285 -19.41 -0.71 -13.26
CA GLU A 285 -20.13 -0.13 -14.39
C GLU A 285 -19.25 0.05 -15.63
N PRO A 286 -19.83 0.11 -16.85
CA PRO A 286 -19.10 0.50 -18.06
C PRO A 286 -18.42 1.87 -17.89
N GLY A 287 -17.08 1.89 -17.98
CA GLY A 287 -16.28 3.10 -17.74
C GLY A 287 -15.63 3.18 -16.35
N THR A 288 -15.95 2.25 -15.43
CA THR A 288 -15.27 2.13 -14.14
C THR A 288 -13.77 1.91 -14.33
N ALA A 289 -13.39 0.93 -15.16
CA ALA A 289 -11.97 0.69 -15.44
C ALA A 289 -11.26 1.86 -16.15
N GLU A 290 -11.98 2.70 -16.89
CA GLU A 290 -11.41 3.93 -17.46
C GLU A 290 -11.16 4.98 -16.36
N THR A 291 -12.10 5.10 -15.43
CA THR A 291 -11.96 5.99 -14.27
C THR A 291 -10.80 5.53 -13.38
N VAL A 292 -10.72 4.24 -13.06
CA VAL A 292 -9.65 3.67 -12.25
C VAL A 292 -8.31 3.78 -12.97
N LYS A 293 -8.25 3.54 -14.29
CA LYS A 293 -7.06 3.80 -15.11
C LYS A 293 -6.58 5.24 -14.92
N ASN A 294 -7.47 6.23 -15.06
CA ASN A 294 -7.12 7.63 -14.91
C ASN A 294 -6.64 8.00 -13.50
N ILE A 295 -7.17 7.33 -12.46
CA ILE A 295 -6.70 7.49 -11.07
C ILE A 295 -5.27 6.93 -10.93
N ILE A 296 -5.04 5.72 -11.43
CA ILE A 296 -3.73 5.06 -11.39
C ILE A 296 -2.71 5.87 -12.17
N ASP A 297 -3.05 6.32 -13.38
CA ASP A 297 -2.20 7.20 -14.20
C ASP A 297 -1.76 8.41 -13.37
N ARG A 298 -2.69 9.15 -12.75
CA ARG A 298 -2.38 10.33 -11.95
C ARG A 298 -1.47 10.02 -10.76
N ARG A 299 -1.70 8.91 -10.06
CA ARG A 299 -0.88 8.50 -8.91
C ARG A 299 0.55 8.20 -9.34
N LEU A 300 0.72 7.42 -10.39
CA LEU A 300 2.04 7.03 -10.88
C LEU A 300 2.82 8.25 -11.42
N TYR A 301 2.16 9.18 -12.13
CA TYR A 301 2.80 10.41 -12.59
C TYR A 301 3.18 11.37 -11.46
N SER A 302 2.53 11.29 -10.30
CA SER A 302 2.91 12.10 -9.13
C SER A 302 4.18 11.61 -8.43
N MET A 303 4.68 10.42 -8.79
CA MET A 303 5.88 9.85 -8.20
C MET A 303 7.12 10.28 -8.98
N SER A 304 8.12 10.81 -8.28
CA SER A 304 9.41 11.19 -8.87
C SER A 304 10.23 10.00 -9.39
N ASP A 305 9.97 8.81 -8.83
CA ASP A 305 10.84 7.64 -8.99
C ASP A 305 10.41 6.73 -10.14
N ILE A 306 9.21 6.96 -10.71
CA ILE A 306 8.65 6.17 -11.81
C ILE A 306 8.81 6.96 -13.11
N ARG A 307 9.55 6.40 -14.05
CA ARG A 307 9.74 6.99 -15.38
C ARG A 307 8.86 6.24 -16.38
N GLU A 308 7.86 6.93 -16.91
CA GLU A 308 7.02 6.44 -18.01
C GLU A 308 6.17 5.18 -17.69
N PRO A 309 5.26 5.24 -16.70
CA PRO A 309 4.34 4.14 -16.43
C PRO A 309 3.41 3.87 -17.62
N ILE A 310 3.16 2.59 -17.92
CA ILE A 310 2.18 2.17 -18.93
C ILE A 310 0.96 1.62 -18.19
N VAL A 311 -0.17 2.31 -18.29
CA VAL A 311 -1.45 1.87 -17.72
C VAL A 311 -2.43 1.59 -18.84
N GLN A 312 -2.86 0.34 -18.97
CA GLN A 312 -3.77 -0.10 -20.02
C GLN A 312 -4.98 -0.80 -19.43
N LYS A 313 -6.15 -0.54 -20.00
CA LYS A 313 -7.35 -1.30 -19.67
C LYS A 313 -7.36 -2.62 -20.45
N GLN A 314 -7.68 -3.72 -19.77
CA GLN A 314 -7.95 -5.01 -20.39
C GLN A 314 -9.42 -5.40 -20.10
N GLY A 315 -10.27 -5.38 -21.13
CA GLY A 315 -11.71 -5.63 -20.93
C GLY A 315 -12.41 -4.48 -20.20
N ASP A 316 -13.34 -4.80 -19.30
CA ASP A 316 -14.13 -3.80 -18.56
C ASP A 316 -13.81 -3.75 -17.07
N ASP A 317 -13.09 -4.75 -16.55
CA ASP A 317 -12.77 -4.91 -15.14
C ASP A 317 -11.27 -5.01 -14.85
N LYS A 318 -10.38 -5.13 -15.84
CA LYS A 318 -8.93 -5.29 -15.58
C LYS A 318 -8.11 -4.10 -16.05
N ILE A 319 -7.03 -3.84 -15.32
CA ILE A 319 -6.05 -2.81 -15.61
C ILE A 319 -4.66 -3.43 -15.50
N ILE A 320 -3.89 -3.31 -16.57
CA ILE A 320 -2.50 -3.70 -16.64
C ILE A 320 -1.65 -2.47 -16.37
N VAL A 321 -0.75 -2.56 -15.39
CA VAL A 321 0.20 -1.53 -15.05
C VAL A 321 1.61 -2.08 -15.27
N GLU A 322 2.38 -1.44 -16.14
CA GLU A 322 3.78 -1.78 -16.38
C GLU A 322 4.66 -0.62 -15.96
N LEU A 323 5.64 -0.92 -15.12
CA LEU A 323 6.50 0.05 -14.46
C LEU A 323 7.97 -0.30 -14.73
N PRO A 324 8.53 0.15 -15.86
CA PRO A 324 9.92 -0.13 -16.19
C PRO A 324 10.87 0.58 -15.24
N GLY A 325 11.92 -0.12 -14.79
CA GLY A 325 13.00 0.44 -13.97
C GLY A 325 12.61 0.84 -12.55
N VAL A 326 11.46 0.37 -12.04
CA VAL A 326 11.08 0.57 -10.63
C VAL A 326 12.00 -0.26 -9.72
N LYS A 327 12.60 0.41 -8.74
CA LYS A 327 13.53 -0.19 -7.77
C LYS A 327 12.83 -0.92 -6.62
N ASP A 328 11.63 -0.46 -6.24
CA ASP A 328 10.83 -1.00 -5.14
C ASP A 328 9.40 -1.29 -5.64
N PRO A 329 9.14 -2.52 -6.12
CA PRO A 329 7.82 -2.88 -6.62
C PRO A 329 6.76 -2.97 -5.51
N ASP A 330 7.16 -3.30 -4.28
CA ASP A 330 6.25 -3.48 -3.14
C ASP A 330 5.67 -2.13 -2.70
N ARG A 331 6.50 -1.09 -2.64
CA ARG A 331 6.03 0.26 -2.35
C ARG A 331 5.04 0.77 -3.39
N VAL A 332 5.27 0.46 -4.67
CA VAL A 332 4.33 0.86 -5.72
C VAL A 332 3.04 0.06 -5.62
N LEU A 333 3.11 -1.24 -5.33
CA LEU A 333 1.95 -2.07 -5.11
C LEU A 333 1.08 -1.54 -3.95
N GLU A 334 1.68 -1.15 -2.83
CA GLU A 334 0.98 -0.57 -1.68
C GLU A 334 0.19 0.69 -2.07
N ILE A 335 0.80 1.59 -2.86
CA ILE A 335 0.13 2.81 -3.32
C ILE A 335 -0.96 2.50 -4.36
N LEU A 336 -0.74 1.52 -5.23
CA LEU A 336 -1.74 1.07 -6.19
C LEU A 336 -2.93 0.37 -5.52
N GLN A 337 -2.69 -0.36 -4.42
CA GLN A 337 -3.71 -1.01 -3.60
C GLN A 337 -4.51 -0.02 -2.76
N SER A 338 -3.90 1.09 -2.30
CA SER A 338 -4.65 2.12 -1.60
C SER A 338 -5.78 2.62 -2.50
N THR A 339 -7.05 2.41 -2.15
CA THR A 339 -8.14 2.96 -2.96
C THR A 339 -8.26 4.46 -2.76
N ALA A 340 -7.65 4.99 -1.68
CA ALA A 340 -7.84 6.33 -1.16
C ALA A 340 -9.33 6.66 -1.08
N MET A 341 -10.15 5.68 -0.69
CA MET A 341 -11.59 5.84 -0.53
C MET A 341 -11.81 6.71 0.69
N LEU A 342 -12.09 7.98 0.44
CA LEU A 342 -12.38 8.94 1.47
C LEU A 342 -13.86 8.88 1.82
N GLU A 343 -14.18 8.68 3.08
CA GLU A 343 -15.54 8.73 3.62
C GLU A 343 -15.62 9.70 4.78
N PHE A 344 -16.74 10.39 4.88
CA PHE A 344 -17.12 11.21 6.02
C PHE A 344 -18.26 10.49 6.73
N ARG A 345 -18.00 9.89 7.89
CA ARG A 345 -19.01 9.14 8.65
C ARG A 345 -19.37 9.88 9.93
N LEU A 346 -20.67 9.97 10.21
CA LEU A 346 -21.18 10.60 11.41
C LEU A 346 -21.14 9.60 12.57
N VAL A 347 -20.32 9.90 13.57
CA VAL A 347 -20.11 8.97 14.68
C VAL A 347 -21.30 9.05 15.66
N PRO A 348 -21.77 7.90 16.19
CA PRO A 348 -22.74 7.88 17.27
C PRO A 348 -22.21 8.59 18.53
N ALA A 349 -23.05 9.40 19.18
CA ALA A 349 -22.64 10.25 20.31
C ALA A 349 -22.12 9.50 21.56
N ARG A 350 -22.32 8.18 21.61
CA ARG A 350 -21.78 7.32 22.70
C ARG A 350 -20.28 7.03 22.55
N TYR A 351 -19.73 7.20 21.35
CA TYR A 351 -18.33 6.90 21.10
C TYR A 351 -17.48 8.15 21.18
N THR A 352 -16.36 8.02 21.88
CA THR A 352 -15.33 9.05 21.97
C THR A 352 -13.97 8.40 21.76
N PRO A 353 -13.05 9.00 20.98
CA PRO A 353 -11.71 8.45 20.82
C PRO A 353 -10.99 8.39 22.17
N THR A 354 -10.29 7.29 22.43
CA THR A 354 -9.66 7.04 23.75
C THR A 354 -8.37 7.85 23.92
N SER A 355 -7.68 8.15 22.83
CA SER A 355 -6.48 8.98 22.79
C SER A 355 -6.83 10.46 22.71
N ALA A 356 -6.20 11.27 23.57
CA ALA A 356 -6.26 12.73 23.48
C ALA A 356 -5.21 13.29 22.50
N ASP A 357 -4.22 12.46 22.13
CA ASP A 357 -3.19 12.76 21.16
C ASP A 357 -3.71 12.36 19.76
N GLN A 358 -3.89 13.36 18.92
CA GLN A 358 -4.78 13.45 17.76
C GLN A 358 -4.55 12.50 16.58
N ASP A 359 -3.79 11.42 16.71
CA ASP A 359 -3.35 10.61 15.57
C ASP A 359 -3.63 9.09 15.70
N ASP A 360 -4.19 8.62 16.83
CA ASP A 360 -4.59 7.21 16.99
C ASP A 360 -6.10 7.07 17.19
N TYR A 361 -6.81 6.72 16.10
CA TYR A 361 -8.25 6.47 16.09
C TYR A 361 -8.61 4.99 16.01
N GLY A 362 -7.66 4.08 16.30
CA GLY A 362 -7.92 2.63 16.29
C GLY A 362 -8.80 2.18 17.46
N GLU A 363 -8.74 2.88 18.59
CA GLU A 363 -9.51 2.57 19.80
C GLU A 363 -10.42 3.71 20.24
N TRP A 364 -11.64 3.34 20.60
CA TRP A 364 -12.70 4.25 21.01
C TRP A 364 -13.33 3.80 22.32
N ALA A 365 -13.68 4.72 23.18
CA ALA A 365 -14.46 4.44 24.38
C ALA A 365 -15.96 4.48 24.04
N ASP A 366 -16.69 3.43 24.43
CA ASP A 366 -18.15 3.45 24.47
C ASP A 366 -18.59 3.97 25.84
N SER A 367 -19.19 5.16 25.89
CA SER A 367 -19.69 5.79 27.11
C SER A 367 -20.80 4.97 27.80
N ARG A 368 -21.40 4.04 27.06
CA ARG A 368 -22.50 3.20 27.52
C ARG A 368 -21.94 2.03 28.34
N THR A 369 -21.02 1.24 27.79
CA THR A 369 -20.39 0.10 28.48
C THR A 369 -19.19 0.50 29.35
N ASN A 370 -18.66 1.71 29.15
CA ASN A 370 -17.39 2.17 29.71
C ASN A 370 -16.21 1.25 29.35
N GLN A 371 -16.24 0.67 28.14
CA GLN A 371 -15.21 -0.20 27.57
C GLN A 371 -14.56 0.42 26.33
N SER A 372 -13.30 0.04 26.06
CA SER A 372 -12.65 0.30 24.78
C SER A 372 -13.21 -0.65 23.72
N VAL A 373 -13.52 -0.11 22.54
CA VAL A 373 -14.00 -0.81 21.36
C VAL A 373 -13.12 -0.43 20.17
N ALA A 374 -12.95 -1.37 19.24
CA ALA A 374 -12.19 -1.14 18.03
C ALA A 374 -12.96 -0.24 17.05
N TRP A 375 -12.22 0.51 16.23
CA TRP A 375 -12.79 1.40 15.20
C TRP A 375 -13.78 0.68 14.28
N GLU A 376 -13.54 -0.57 13.91
CA GLU A 376 -14.40 -1.33 13.00
C GLU A 376 -15.85 -1.40 13.50
N GLN A 377 -16.05 -1.56 14.81
CA GLN A 377 -17.37 -1.57 15.42
C GLN A 377 -18.03 -0.18 15.37
N VAL A 378 -17.24 0.87 15.60
CA VAL A 378 -17.72 2.26 15.55
C VAL A 378 -18.11 2.64 14.13
N MET A 379 -17.31 2.25 13.14
CA MET A 379 -17.54 2.50 11.72
C MET A 379 -18.85 1.89 11.25
N LEU A 380 -19.14 0.66 11.67
CA LEU A 380 -20.36 -0.07 11.30
C LEU A 380 -21.66 0.58 11.81
N GLU A 381 -21.58 1.32 12.91
CA GLU A 381 -22.70 2.11 13.46
C GLU A 381 -22.69 3.57 13.04
N SER A 382 -21.66 4.00 12.31
CA SER A 382 -21.52 5.36 11.82
C SER A 382 -22.19 5.51 10.46
N ASP A 383 -23.02 6.53 10.33
CA ASP A 383 -23.75 6.81 9.09
C ASP A 383 -22.81 7.45 8.07
N LEU A 384 -22.74 6.91 6.85
CA LEU A 384 -22.03 7.56 5.74
C LEU A 384 -22.75 8.85 5.36
N ALA A 385 -22.08 10.00 5.55
CA ALA A 385 -22.63 11.31 5.25
C ALA A 385 -22.20 11.80 3.85
N PHE A 386 -20.90 11.73 3.56
CA PHE A 386 -20.30 12.15 2.29
C PHE A 386 -19.13 11.23 1.93
N SER A 387 -18.70 11.27 0.68
CA SER A 387 -17.57 10.49 0.18
C SER A 387 -16.64 11.34 -0.69
N GLY A 388 -15.47 10.80 -1.04
CA GLY A 388 -14.54 11.41 -1.99
C GLY A 388 -15.17 11.67 -3.36
N ARG A 389 -16.26 10.97 -3.73
CA ARG A 389 -17.01 11.23 -4.97
C ARG A 389 -17.76 12.57 -4.94
N ASP A 390 -18.03 13.11 -3.75
CA ASP A 390 -18.70 14.39 -3.53
C ASP A 390 -17.71 15.58 -3.56
N LEU A 391 -16.41 15.30 -3.59
CA LEU A 391 -15.34 16.30 -3.65
C LEU A 391 -14.93 16.65 -5.09
N MET A 392 -14.41 17.86 -5.26
CA MET A 392 -13.69 18.24 -6.46
C MET A 392 -12.31 17.59 -6.48
N SER A 393 -11.75 17.40 -7.69
CA SER A 393 -10.43 16.77 -7.88
C SER A 393 -9.25 17.71 -7.63
N ASN A 394 -9.43 18.76 -6.81
CA ASN A 394 -8.46 19.82 -6.54
C ASN A 394 -7.95 19.79 -5.08
N ALA A 395 -7.91 18.61 -4.45
CA ALA A 395 -7.36 18.51 -3.10
C ALA A 395 -5.89 18.93 -3.11
N GLU A 396 -5.50 19.81 -2.19
CA GLU A 396 -4.17 20.40 -2.13
C GLU A 396 -3.60 20.32 -0.71
N VAL A 397 -2.36 19.85 -0.62
CA VAL A 397 -1.61 19.86 0.63
C VAL A 397 -0.96 21.23 0.77
N SER A 398 -1.30 21.97 1.81
CA SER A 398 -0.67 23.25 2.11
C SER A 398 -0.41 23.37 3.61
N PRO A 399 0.65 24.09 4.03
CA PRO A 399 0.87 24.35 5.44
C PRO A 399 -0.19 25.34 5.93
N ASP A 400 -0.78 25.04 7.08
CA ASP A 400 -1.66 25.96 7.78
C ASP A 400 -0.84 27.15 8.34
N PRO A 401 -1.50 28.20 8.88
CA PRO A 401 -0.79 29.33 9.47
C PRO A 401 0.13 28.99 10.65
N ALA A 402 -0.03 27.81 11.27
CA ALA A 402 0.83 27.30 12.33
C ALA A 402 2.03 26.47 11.80
N GLY A 403 2.11 26.25 10.48
CA GLY A 403 3.15 25.47 9.82
C GLY A 403 2.87 23.96 9.80
N GLN A 404 1.67 23.52 10.18
CA GLN A 404 1.24 22.14 10.10
C GLN A 404 0.70 21.83 8.70
N TRP A 405 1.12 20.72 8.11
CA TRP A 405 0.62 20.32 6.81
C TRP A 405 -0.84 19.86 6.91
N VAL A 406 -1.71 20.50 6.14
CA VAL A 406 -3.13 20.15 6.08
C VAL A 406 -3.53 19.83 4.65
N VAL A 407 -4.48 18.89 4.51
CA VAL A 407 -5.10 18.58 3.22
C VAL A 407 -6.36 19.43 3.09
N ASN A 408 -6.34 20.36 2.15
CA ASN A 408 -7.52 21.15 1.80
C ASN A 408 -8.28 20.42 0.70
N PHE A 409 -9.59 20.34 0.85
CA PHE A 409 -10.48 19.79 -0.16
C PHE A 409 -11.68 20.71 -0.34
N GLU A 410 -12.27 20.67 -1.53
CA GLU A 410 -13.48 21.43 -1.84
C GLU A 410 -14.59 20.49 -2.29
N LEU A 411 -15.80 20.75 -1.82
CA LEU A 411 -16.99 20.00 -2.22
C LEU A 411 -17.48 20.44 -3.61
N LYS A 412 -18.03 19.51 -4.37
CA LYS A 412 -18.77 19.83 -5.60
C LYS A 412 -19.94 20.76 -5.30
N ALA A 413 -20.24 21.67 -6.23
CA ALA A 413 -21.25 22.71 -6.05
C ALA A 413 -22.63 22.14 -5.66
N GLU A 414 -23.00 20.98 -6.20
CA GLU A 414 -24.27 20.31 -5.91
C GLU A 414 -24.35 19.83 -4.44
N LYS A 415 -23.21 19.50 -3.84
CA LYS A 415 -23.09 18.90 -2.50
C LYS A 415 -22.87 19.92 -1.39
N LYS A 416 -22.41 21.14 -1.70
CA LYS A 416 -22.19 22.22 -0.71
C LYS A 416 -23.42 22.52 0.15
N ARG A 417 -24.62 22.52 -0.45
CA ARG A 417 -25.88 22.78 0.28
C ARG A 417 -26.27 21.63 1.20
N GLU A 418 -26.08 20.39 0.75
CA GLU A 418 -26.32 19.19 1.56
C GLU A 418 -25.37 19.16 2.76
N PHE A 419 -24.10 19.49 2.54
CA PHE A 419 -23.07 19.55 3.58
C PHE A 419 -23.35 20.64 4.62
N LEU A 420 -23.79 21.82 4.18
CA LEU A 420 -24.20 22.89 5.08
C LEU A 420 -25.36 22.47 5.98
N GLU A 421 -26.39 21.84 5.41
CA GLU A 421 -27.55 21.40 6.20
C GLU A 421 -27.19 20.25 7.15
N PHE A 422 -26.36 19.31 6.68
CA PHE A 422 -25.85 18.20 7.49
C PHE A 422 -25.05 18.71 8.69
N THR A 423 -24.08 19.61 8.48
CA THR A 423 -23.27 20.17 9.58
C THR A 423 -24.11 21.01 10.54
N ARG A 424 -25.13 21.72 10.03
CA ARG A 424 -26.08 22.48 10.85
C ARG A 424 -26.89 21.59 11.79
N GLN A 425 -27.31 20.40 11.35
CA GLN A 425 -28.10 19.47 12.14
C GLN A 425 -27.26 18.67 13.15
N ASN A 426 -25.96 18.55 12.92
CA ASN A 426 -25.07 17.68 13.68
C ASN A 426 -23.99 18.44 14.48
N VAL A 427 -24.23 19.71 14.81
CA VAL A 427 -23.33 20.50 15.66
C VAL A 427 -23.12 19.80 17.01
N GLY A 428 -21.86 19.68 17.44
CA GLY A 428 -21.46 19.01 18.67
C GLY A 428 -21.19 17.50 18.51
N ARG A 429 -21.48 16.92 17.35
CA ARG A 429 -21.19 15.51 17.04
C ARG A 429 -19.84 15.36 16.33
N LEU A 430 -19.23 14.18 16.49
CA LEU A 430 -17.99 13.82 15.81
C LEU A 430 -18.29 13.37 14.37
N MET A 431 -17.49 13.88 13.44
CA MET A 431 -17.49 13.46 12.05
C MET A 431 -16.15 12.79 11.76
N ALA A 432 -16.16 11.46 11.64
CA ALA A 432 -14.99 10.69 11.27
C ALA A 432 -14.66 10.88 9.80
N ILE A 433 -13.40 11.11 9.50
CA ILE A 433 -12.79 11.15 8.18
C ILE A 433 -12.03 9.84 8.05
N VAL A 434 -12.49 8.99 7.15
CA VAL A 434 -12.07 7.60 7.00
C VAL A 434 -11.38 7.46 5.66
N LEU A 435 -10.20 6.85 5.65
CA LEU A 435 -9.46 6.53 4.45
C LEU A 435 -9.24 5.03 4.40
N ASP A 436 -9.73 4.39 3.33
CA ASP A 436 -9.60 2.93 3.13
C ASP A 436 -10.08 2.12 4.35
N GLY A 437 -11.20 2.56 4.96
CA GLY A 437 -11.82 1.93 6.11
C GLY A 437 -11.19 2.26 7.46
N GLN A 438 -10.07 2.99 7.49
CA GLN A 438 -9.38 3.40 8.72
C GLN A 438 -9.71 4.85 9.08
N CYS A 439 -10.08 5.12 10.33
CA CYS A 439 -10.31 6.49 10.79
C CYS A 439 -8.97 7.24 10.84
N GLN A 440 -8.85 8.31 10.05
CA GLN A 440 -7.68 9.18 10.06
C GLN A 440 -7.85 10.33 11.06
N MET A 441 -9.10 10.72 11.29
CA MET A 441 -9.43 11.96 11.98
C MET A 441 -10.90 11.94 12.41
N ALA A 442 -11.24 12.46 13.58
CA ALA A 442 -12.64 12.61 14.01
C ALA A 442 -12.93 13.96 14.69
N PRO A 443 -13.00 15.07 13.94
CA PRO A 443 -13.28 16.39 14.48
C PRO A 443 -14.72 16.51 14.97
N ASN A 444 -14.90 17.36 15.98
CA ASN A 444 -16.22 17.81 16.39
C ASN A 444 -16.73 18.91 15.45
N ILE A 445 -17.97 18.76 14.96
CA ILE A 445 -18.65 19.78 14.15
C ILE A 445 -18.98 20.98 15.05
N ARG A 446 -18.16 22.04 14.96
CA ARG A 446 -18.31 23.24 15.81
C ARG A 446 -19.43 24.18 15.36
N GLY A 447 -19.87 24.08 14.11
CA GLY A 447 -20.89 24.94 13.54
C GLY A 447 -21.19 24.57 12.08
N PRO A 448 -22.15 25.28 11.45
CA PRO A 448 -22.50 25.06 10.05
C PRO A 448 -21.32 25.44 9.15
N ILE A 449 -20.97 24.56 8.20
CA ILE A 449 -19.89 24.79 7.24
C ILE A 449 -20.51 25.09 5.87
N PRO A 450 -20.52 26.36 5.42
CA PRO A 450 -20.87 26.69 4.04
C PRO A 450 -19.69 26.27 3.16
N GLY A 451 -19.84 25.15 2.45
CA GLY A 451 -18.73 24.45 1.77
C GLY A 451 -18.13 25.13 0.55
#